data_AF-A0A2V9WA14-F1
#
_entry.id   AF-A0A2V9WA14-F1
#
_cell.length_a   1.000
_cell.length_b   1.000
_cell.length_c   1.000
_cell.angle_alpha   90.00
_cell.angle_beta   90.00
_cell.angle_gamma   90.00
#
_symmetry.space_group_name_H-M   'P 1'
#
loop_
_entity.id
_entity.type
_entity.pdbx_description
1 polymer ?
#
loop_
_entity_poly.entity_id
_entity_poly.type
_entity_poly.pdbx_seq_one_letter_code
_entity_poly.pdbx_strand_id
1 'polypeptide(L)'
;MEFCALHKEQSLGLPIRDAMMDLVERMPLDDMRFLATAILLQKESGGNLAQILDKTALVMRERARLKGQLRIYTAQGRITGWILCSAPFLMFGLISVVNHNYEKTLFSTPLGLKMIYSGLVMMALGVLAIRKIIDVKV
;
A
#
# COMPACT_ATOMS: atom_id res chain seq x y z
N MET A 1 26.38 -35.09 33.35
CA MET A 1 27.14 -35.09 32.07
C MET A 1 26.25 -34.74 30.86
N GLU A 2 24.97 -35.09 30.88
CA GLU A 2 24.09 -34.92 29.70
C GLU A 2 23.68 -33.46 29.39
N PHE A 3 23.60 -32.58 30.40
CA PHE A 3 23.41 -31.13 30.17
C PHE A 3 24.54 -30.47 29.37
N CYS A 4 25.79 -30.95 29.50
CA CYS A 4 26.90 -30.44 28.69
C CYS A 4 26.81 -30.90 27.23
N ALA A 5 26.26 -32.10 26.97
CA ALA A 5 26.02 -32.58 25.61
C ALA A 5 24.95 -31.72 24.93
N LEU A 6 23.87 -31.41 25.65
CA LEU A 6 22.80 -30.54 25.18
C LEU A 6 23.30 -29.12 24.87
N HIS A 7 24.14 -28.55 25.74
CA HIS A 7 24.76 -27.24 25.49
C HIS A 7 25.67 -27.24 24.24
N LYS A 8 26.33 -28.38 23.96
CA LYS A 8 27.20 -28.55 22.80
C LYS A 8 26.40 -28.65 21.50
N GLU A 9 25.29 -29.39 21.50
CA GLU A 9 24.35 -29.46 20.36
C GLU A 9 23.68 -28.11 20.08
N GLN A 10 23.33 -27.37 21.13
CA GLN A 10 22.76 -26.02 21.00
C GLN A 10 23.77 -25.02 20.41
N SER A 11 25.06 -25.16 20.76
CA SER A 11 26.16 -24.36 20.20
C SER A 11 26.54 -24.75 18.77
N LEU A 12 26.17 -25.95 18.32
CA LEU A 12 26.35 -26.44 16.95
C LEU A 12 25.22 -26.00 15.99
N GLY A 13 24.26 -25.19 16.48
CA GLY A 13 23.20 -24.61 15.66
C GLY A 13 21.94 -25.47 15.51
N LEU A 14 21.82 -26.56 16.27
CA LEU A 14 20.58 -27.35 16.30
C LEU A 14 19.45 -26.57 17.00
N PRO A 15 18.21 -26.64 16.47
CA PRO A 15 17.06 -26.07 17.15
C PRO A 15 16.96 -26.66 18.56
N ILE A 16 16.81 -25.80 19.56
CA ILE A 16 16.76 -26.25 20.96
C ILE A 16 15.60 -27.24 21.24
N ARG A 17 14.60 -27.27 20.35
CA ARG A 17 13.51 -28.24 20.35
C ARG A 17 14.01 -29.66 20.10
N ASP A 18 14.81 -29.86 19.05
CA ASP A 18 15.40 -31.15 18.70
C ASP A 18 16.38 -31.61 19.79
N ALA A 19 17.27 -30.73 20.26
CA ALA A 19 18.24 -31.07 21.30
C ALA A 19 17.57 -31.44 22.66
N MET A 20 16.43 -30.82 22.99
CA MET A 20 15.67 -31.18 24.20
C MET A 20 14.85 -32.46 24.03
N MET A 21 14.32 -32.73 22.83
CA MET A 21 13.63 -34.00 22.55
C MET A 21 14.57 -35.20 22.61
N ASP A 22 15.79 -35.06 22.08
CA ASP A 22 16.81 -36.11 22.14
C ASP A 22 17.27 -36.39 23.58
N LEU A 23 17.38 -35.35 24.42
CA LEU A 23 17.65 -35.51 25.86
C LEU A 23 16.52 -36.24 26.60
N VAL A 24 15.27 -35.91 26.30
CA VAL A 24 14.08 -36.56 26.89
C VAL A 24 13.96 -38.01 26.46
N GLU A 25 14.42 -38.37 25.27
CA GLU A 25 14.46 -39.75 24.79
C GLU A 25 15.56 -40.57 25.49
N ARG A 26 16.71 -39.94 25.81
CA ARG A 26 17.81 -40.56 26.56
C ARG A 26 17.54 -40.69 28.06
N MET A 27 16.75 -39.78 28.65
CA MET A 27 16.29 -39.82 30.03
C MET A 27 14.75 -39.78 30.13
N PRO A 28 14.06 -40.94 30.08
CA PRO A 28 12.61 -41.02 30.17
C PRO A 28 12.13 -40.86 31.63
N LEU A 29 12.32 -39.67 32.19
CA LEU A 29 11.75 -39.23 33.46
C LEU A 29 10.61 -38.25 33.15
N ASP A 30 9.43 -38.43 33.75
CA ASP A 30 8.29 -37.53 33.57
C ASP A 30 8.63 -36.06 33.90
N ASP A 31 9.45 -35.84 34.93
CA ASP A 31 9.96 -34.52 35.30
C ASP A 31 10.77 -33.85 34.18
N MET A 32 11.56 -34.61 33.41
CA MET A 32 12.35 -34.09 32.29
C MET A 32 11.47 -33.66 31.12
N ARG A 33 10.40 -34.41 30.84
CA ARG A 33 9.39 -34.04 29.81
C ARG A 33 8.69 -32.73 30.16
N PHE A 34 8.37 -32.55 31.45
CA PHE A 34 7.73 -31.34 31.94
C PHE A 34 8.66 -30.12 31.85
N LEU A 35 9.92 -30.27 32.27
CA LEU A 35 10.95 -29.23 32.17
C LEU A 35 11.22 -28.81 30.72
N ALA A 36 11.35 -29.78 29.81
CA ALA A 36 11.57 -29.52 28.39
C ALA A 36 10.40 -28.74 27.76
N THR A 37 9.17 -29.10 28.10
CA THR A 37 7.96 -28.44 27.60
C THR A 37 7.82 -27.02 28.14
N ALA A 38 8.14 -26.79 29.41
CA ALA A 38 8.14 -25.45 30.02
C ALA A 38 9.18 -24.53 29.37
N ILE A 39 10.40 -25.02 29.10
CA ILE A 39 11.46 -24.27 28.42
C ILE A 39 11.07 -23.96 26.97
N LEU A 40 10.47 -24.93 26.26
CA LEU A 40 9.98 -24.75 24.90
C LEU A 40 8.87 -23.69 24.83
N LEU A 41 7.89 -23.75 25.73
CA LEU A 41 6.79 -22.79 25.80
C LEU A 41 7.28 -21.39 26.18
N GLN A 42 8.24 -21.28 27.10
CA GLN A 42 8.88 -20.01 27.47
C GLN A 42 9.61 -19.38 26.28
N LYS A 43 10.29 -20.20 25.46
CA LYS A 43 10.98 -19.74 24.26
C LYS A 43 10.02 -19.42 23.12
N GLU A 44 8.91 -20.13 23.03
CA GLU A 44 7.83 -19.82 22.08
C GLU A 44 7.18 -18.49 22.46
N SER A 45 6.88 -18.24 23.74
CA SER A 45 6.33 -16.96 24.20
C SER A 45 7.33 -15.80 24.08
N GLY A 46 8.60 -16.00 24.47
CA GLY A 46 9.65 -14.97 24.40
C GLY A 46 10.21 -14.72 22.99
N GLY A 47 10.23 -15.74 22.12
CA GLY A 47 10.76 -15.65 20.76
C GLY A 47 9.71 -15.31 19.69
N ASN A 48 8.47 -15.77 19.86
CA ASN A 48 7.40 -15.52 18.89
C ASN A 48 6.90 -14.07 18.95
N LEU A 49 6.82 -13.46 20.14
CA LEU A 49 6.46 -12.05 20.27
C LEU A 49 7.46 -11.12 19.56
N ALA A 50 8.76 -11.38 19.70
CA ALA A 50 9.79 -10.63 18.99
C ALA A 50 9.64 -10.78 17.46
N GLN A 51 9.33 -11.99 17.00
CA GLN A 51 9.10 -12.28 15.57
C GLN A 51 7.81 -11.63 15.03
N ILE A 52 6.72 -11.65 15.81
CA ILE A 52 5.46 -11.01 15.45
C ILE A 52 5.60 -9.49 15.45
N LEU A 53 6.33 -8.93 16.41
CA LEU A 53 6.63 -7.50 16.48
C LEU A 53 7.50 -7.06 15.29
N ASP A 54 8.51 -7.85 14.92
CA ASP A 54 9.36 -7.59 13.75
C ASP A 54 8.54 -7.63 12.46
N LYS A 55 7.71 -8.66 12.27
CA LYS A 55 6.78 -8.76 11.13
C LYS A 55 5.82 -7.56 11.08
N THR A 56 5.27 -7.15 12.22
CA THR A 56 4.35 -6.00 12.30
C THR A 56 5.06 -4.68 11.98
N ALA A 57 6.28 -4.49 12.49
CA ALA A 57 7.12 -3.34 12.19
C ALA A 57 7.47 -3.28 10.69
N LEU A 58 7.72 -4.43 10.06
CA LEU A 58 7.98 -4.56 8.63
C LEU A 58 6.76 -4.14 7.81
N VAL A 59 5.57 -4.64 8.16
CA VAL A 59 4.30 -4.25 7.53
C VAL A 59 3.99 -2.76 7.74
N MET A 60 4.26 -2.20 8.92
CA MET A 60 4.10 -0.77 9.17
C MET A 60 5.03 0.08 8.30
N ARG A 61 6.31 -0.29 8.19
CA ARG A 61 7.28 0.39 7.31
C ARG A 61 6.85 0.31 5.84
N GLU A 62 6.35 -0.85 5.41
CA GLU A 62 5.87 -1.05 4.05
C GLU A 62 4.63 -0.19 3.75
N ARG A 63 3.66 -0.12 4.70
CA ARG A 63 2.51 0.80 4.61
C ARG A 63 2.94 2.27 4.55
N ALA A 64 3.92 2.68 5.35
CA ALA A 64 4.44 4.05 5.32
C ALA A 64 5.08 4.37 3.96
N ARG A 65 5.84 3.42 3.40
CA ARG A 65 6.44 3.55 2.06
C ARG A 65 5.38 3.61 0.96
N LEU A 66 4.34 2.77 1.03
CA LEU A 66 3.19 2.78 0.11
C LEU A 66 2.43 4.11 0.17
N LYS A 67 2.17 4.65 1.37
CA LYS A 67 1.55 5.99 1.53
C LYS A 67 2.41 7.09 0.91
N GLY A 68 3.73 7.04 1.11
CA GLY A 68 4.68 7.95 0.47
C GLY A 68 4.64 7.89 -1.05
N GLN A 69 4.66 6.69 -1.63
CA GLN A 69 4.56 6.48 -3.07
C GLN A 69 3.21 6.94 -3.62
N LEU A 70 2.09 6.57 -2.98
CA LEU A 70 0.74 6.97 -3.37
C LEU A 70 0.58 8.49 -3.41
N ARG A 71 1.21 9.23 -2.49
CA ARG A 71 1.23 10.71 -2.49
C ARG A 71 1.92 11.28 -3.74
N ILE A 72 3.00 10.66 -4.20
CA ILE A 72 3.72 11.09 -5.40
C ILE A 72 2.92 10.73 -6.67
N TYR A 73 2.46 9.48 -6.80
CA TYR A 73 1.69 9.03 -7.96
C TYR A 73 0.37 9.80 -8.13
N THR A 74 -0.30 10.14 -7.02
CA THR A 74 -1.48 11.02 -7.08
C THR A 74 -1.13 12.45 -7.45
N ALA A 75 0.00 13.00 -7.01
CA ALA A 75 0.45 14.33 -7.42
C ALA A 75 0.71 14.40 -8.93
N GLN A 76 1.34 13.38 -9.52
CA GLN A 76 1.56 13.30 -10.96
C GLN A 76 0.23 13.18 -11.72
N GLY A 77 -0.67 12.28 -11.28
CA GLY A 77 -1.99 12.13 -11.89
C GLY A 77 -2.85 13.40 -11.81
N ARG A 78 -2.72 14.20 -10.74
CA ARG A 78 -3.38 15.50 -10.60
C ARG A 78 -2.94 16.49 -11.68
N ILE A 79 -1.63 16.59 -11.93
CA ILE A 79 -1.08 17.51 -12.93
C ILE A 79 -1.54 17.09 -14.33
N THR A 80 -1.46 15.80 -14.66
CA THR A 80 -1.93 15.30 -15.96
C THR A 80 -3.43 15.52 -16.15
N GLY A 81 -4.25 15.29 -15.12
CA GLY A 81 -5.68 15.57 -15.17
C GLY A 81 -6.00 17.05 -15.40
N TRP A 82 -5.28 17.96 -14.73
CA TRP A 82 -5.42 19.40 -14.94
C TRP A 82 -5.04 19.84 -16.37
N ILE A 83 -3.95 19.29 -16.91
CA ILE A 83 -3.52 19.58 -18.30
C ILE A 83 -4.59 19.10 -19.29
N LEU A 84 -5.09 17.87 -19.12
CA LEU A 84 -6.08 17.27 -20.02
C LEU A 84 -7.42 18.01 -19.97
N CYS A 85 -7.84 18.47 -18.78
CA CYS A 85 -9.01 19.33 -18.65
C CYS A 85 -8.78 20.71 -19.28
N SER A 86 -7.57 21.27 -19.21
CA SER A 86 -7.28 22.58 -19.80
C SER A 86 -7.23 22.56 -21.35
N ALA A 87 -6.86 21.43 -21.94
CA ALA A 87 -6.72 21.26 -23.39
C ALA A 87 -7.94 21.71 -24.24
N PRO A 88 -9.19 21.29 -23.95
CA PRO A 88 -10.36 21.77 -24.70
C PRO A 88 -10.63 23.27 -24.53
N PHE A 89 -10.32 23.87 -23.38
CA PHE A 89 -10.43 25.31 -23.17
C PHE A 89 -9.43 26.09 -24.01
N LEU A 90 -8.18 25.61 -24.04
CA LEU A 90 -7.11 26.17 -24.88
C LEU A 90 -7.46 26.07 -26.37
N MET A 91 -7.95 24.91 -26.81
CA MET A 91 -8.42 24.71 -28.19
C MET A 91 -9.58 25.63 -28.54
N PHE A 92 -10.57 25.77 -27.65
CA PHE A 92 -11.70 26.67 -27.85
C PHE A 92 -11.24 28.14 -27.98
N GLY A 93 -10.36 28.59 -27.09
CA GLY A 93 -9.79 29.94 -27.15
C GLY A 93 -8.96 30.19 -28.42
N LEU A 94 -8.19 29.20 -28.87
CA LEU A 94 -7.43 29.27 -30.13
C LEU A 94 -8.35 29.41 -31.34
N ILE A 95 -9.41 28.61 -31.41
CA ILE A 95 -10.37 28.66 -32.52
C ILE A 95 -11.12 30.00 -32.54
N SER A 96 -11.47 30.52 -31.36
CA SER A 96 -12.09 31.84 -31.18
C SER A 96 -11.22 32.98 -31.77
N VAL A 97 -9.92 32.98 -31.48
CA VAL A 97 -8.98 34.01 -31.98
C VAL A 97 -8.68 33.85 -33.47
N VAL A 98 -8.56 32.61 -33.96
CA VAL A 98 -8.20 32.34 -35.37
C VAL A 98 -9.38 32.52 -36.32
N ASN A 99 -10.63 32.27 -35.88
CA ASN A 99 -11.78 32.20 -36.80
C ASN A 99 -13.07 32.78 -36.21
N HIS A 100 -13.20 34.11 -36.29
CA HIS A 100 -14.33 34.88 -35.74
C HIS A 100 -15.71 34.55 -36.39
N ASN A 101 -15.72 34.01 -37.60
CA ASN A 101 -16.95 33.54 -38.26
C ASN A 101 -17.50 32.23 -37.65
N TYR A 102 -16.63 31.41 -37.06
CA TYR A 102 -17.01 30.17 -36.39
C TYR A 102 -17.75 30.45 -35.09
N GLU A 103 -17.28 31.43 -34.32
CA GLU A 103 -17.98 31.90 -33.11
C GLU A 103 -19.38 32.42 -33.42
N LYS A 104 -19.51 33.27 -34.44
CA LYS A 104 -20.83 33.82 -34.83
C LYS A 104 -21.81 32.74 -35.24
N THR A 105 -21.38 31.72 -35.97
CA THR A 105 -22.23 30.57 -36.34
C THR A 105 -22.61 29.74 -35.12
N LEU A 106 -21.67 29.54 -34.19
CA LEU A 106 -21.88 28.75 -32.97
C LEU A 106 -22.85 29.43 -31.99
N PHE A 107 -22.80 30.76 -31.87
CA PHE A 107 -23.70 31.54 -31.02
C PHE A 107 -25.04 31.91 -31.68
N SER A 108 -25.10 32.02 -33.01
CA SER A 108 -26.33 32.38 -33.73
C SER A 108 -27.23 31.18 -34.04
N THR A 109 -26.68 29.96 -34.05
CA THR A 109 -27.45 28.74 -34.37
C THR A 109 -27.85 27.99 -33.09
N PRO A 110 -29.13 27.59 -32.92
CA PRO A 110 -29.58 26.86 -31.72
C PRO A 110 -28.86 25.51 -31.50
N LEU A 111 -28.28 24.93 -32.55
CA LEU A 111 -27.44 23.73 -32.47
C LEU A 111 -26.09 24.02 -31.79
N GLY A 112 -25.47 25.17 -32.10
CA GLY A 112 -24.16 25.54 -31.54
C GLY A 112 -24.22 25.86 -30.04
N LEU A 113 -25.29 26.54 -29.61
CA LEU A 113 -25.59 26.76 -28.19
C LEU A 113 -25.74 25.45 -27.40
N LYS A 114 -26.42 24.44 -27.98
CA LYS A 114 -26.52 23.11 -27.37
C LYS A 114 -25.15 22.42 -27.24
N MET A 115 -24.30 22.52 -28.25
CA MET A 115 -22.95 21.91 -28.21
C MET A 115 -22.08 22.57 -27.13
N ILE A 116 -22.11 23.90 -27.01
CA ILE A 116 -21.41 24.63 -25.93
C ILE A 116 -21.91 24.16 -24.56
N TYR A 117 -23.23 24.12 -24.35
CA TYR A 117 -23.81 23.66 -23.08
C TYR A 117 -23.41 22.22 -22.76
N SER A 118 -23.47 21.31 -23.74
CA SER A 118 -23.03 19.92 -23.54
C SER A 118 -21.55 19.82 -23.22
N GLY A 119 -20.70 20.63 -23.85
CA GLY A 119 -19.27 20.70 -23.57
C GLY A 119 -18.98 21.21 -22.16
N LEU A 120 -19.70 22.25 -21.72
CA LEU A 120 -19.61 22.77 -20.36
C LEU A 120 -20.02 21.73 -19.30
N VAL A 121 -21.11 20.99 -19.54
CA VAL A 121 -21.56 19.92 -18.64
C VAL A 121 -20.53 18.80 -18.57
N MET A 122 -20.00 18.37 -19.72
CA MET A 122 -19.00 17.31 -19.79
C MET A 122 -17.67 17.73 -19.13
N MET A 123 -17.29 19.00 -19.27
CA MET A 123 -16.14 19.59 -18.60
C MET A 123 -16.35 19.63 -17.08
N ALA A 124 -17.52 20.08 -16.62
CA ALA A 124 -17.86 20.10 -15.21
C ALA A 124 -17.82 18.69 -14.59
N LEU A 125 -18.34 17.69 -15.31
CA LEU A 125 -18.24 16.27 -14.91
C LEU A 125 -16.78 15.80 -14.83
N GLY A 126 -15.93 16.18 -15.79
CA GLY A 126 -14.50 15.87 -15.77
C GLY A 126 -13.78 16.45 -14.57
N VAL A 127 -14.04 17.73 -14.25
CA VAL A 127 -13.46 18.40 -13.08
C VAL A 127 -13.96 17.78 -11.77
N LEU A 128 -15.25 17.43 -11.69
CA LEU A 128 -15.81 16.74 -10.53
C LEU A 128 -15.23 15.33 -10.36
N ALA A 129 -15.03 14.58 -11.44
CA ALA A 129 -14.40 13.26 -11.40
C ALA A 129 -12.96 13.35 -10.89
N ILE A 130 -12.17 14.32 -11.39
CA ILE A 130 -10.81 14.57 -10.91
C ILE A 130 -10.84 14.96 -9.42
N ARG A 131 -11.73 15.87 -9.00
CA ARG A 131 -11.90 16.23 -7.59
C ARG A 131 -12.24 15.02 -6.72
N LYS A 132 -13.13 14.13 -7.16
CA LYS A 132 -13.53 12.95 -6.38
C LYS A 132 -12.41 11.91 -6.26
N ILE A 133 -11.64 11.70 -7.33
CA ILE A 133 -10.43 10.84 -7.30
C ILE A 133 -9.38 11.40 -6.33
N ILE A 134 -9.31 12.72 -6.21
CA ILE A 134 -8.39 13.43 -5.30
C ILE A 134 -8.86 13.34 -3.84
N ASP A 135 -10.17 13.52 -3.60
CA ASP A 135 -10.79 13.58 -2.28
C ASP A 135 -10.89 12.20 -1.61
N VAL A 136 -11.10 11.13 -2.37
CA VAL A 136 -11.13 9.75 -1.84
C VAL A 136 -9.80 9.30 -1.21
N LYS A 137 -8.72 10.06 -1.40
CA LYS A 137 -7.39 9.76 -0.84
C LYS A 137 -6.95 10.70 0.28
N VAL A 138 -7.78 11.67 0.69
CA VAL A 138 -7.53 12.44 1.93
C VAL A 138 -8.15 11.73 3.13
#